data_AF-A0AAT9FJ22-F1
#
_entry.id   AF-A0AAT9FJ22-F1
#
_cell.length_a   1.000
_cell.length_b   1.000
_cell.length_c   1.000
_cell.angle_alpha   90.00
_cell.angle_beta   90.00
_cell.angle_gamma   90.00
#
_symmetry.space_group_name_H-M   'P 1'
#
loop_
_entity.id
_entity.type
_entity.pdbx_description
1 polymer ?
#
loop_
_entity_poly.entity_id
_entity_poly.type
_entity_poly.pdbx_seq_one_letter_code
_entity_poly.pdbx_strand_id
1 'polypeptide(L)'
;MTDFYICPTCGNEVPVGKSGCAICRKKSTKKKPLRKKKAAWKAPARSWEQDESYDGLDLPSDNFDYDEFCAKEFGTAPPHRQIGIKYVWWLTALLLVALFIYFAGKEFLFLW
;
A
#
# COMPACT_ATOMS: atom_id res chain seq x y z
N MET A 1 -4.62 -10.90 31.14
CA MET A 1 -3.64 -11.58 30.29
C MET A 1 -2.75 -10.52 29.66
N THR A 2 -1.44 -10.58 29.92
CA THR A 2 -0.46 -9.72 29.23
C THR A 2 0.00 -10.44 27.99
N ASP A 3 -0.31 -9.90 26.81
CA ASP A 3 0.19 -10.44 25.54
C ASP A 3 1.65 -10.03 25.36
N PHE A 4 2.45 -10.90 24.74
CA PHE A 4 3.86 -10.67 24.44
C PHE A 4 4.10 -10.75 22.93
N TYR A 5 5.04 -9.94 22.43
CA TYR A 5 5.53 -10.03 21.05
C TYR A 5 7.05 -10.19 21.03
N ILE A 6 7.56 -10.87 20.00
CA ILE A 6 9.01 -11.06 19.80
C ILE A 6 9.60 -9.79 19.19
N CYS A 7 10.63 -9.22 19.82
CA CYS A 7 11.30 -8.04 19.29
C CYS A 7 12.06 -8.40 17.99
N PRO A 8 11.78 -7.74 16.86
CA PRO A 8 12.40 -8.09 15.57
C PRO A 8 13.91 -7.82 15.49
N THR A 9 14.47 -7.07 16.43
CA THR A 9 15.89 -6.69 16.41
C THR A 9 16.77 -7.61 17.25
N CYS A 10 16.23 -8.21 18.32
CA CYS A 10 17.03 -9.02 19.25
C CYS A 10 16.38 -10.33 19.68
N GLY A 11 15.16 -10.63 19.22
CA GLY A 11 14.45 -11.87 19.55
C GLY A 11 13.91 -11.97 20.98
N ASN A 12 14.11 -10.97 21.84
CA ASN A 12 13.58 -11.01 23.21
C ASN A 12 12.06 -10.79 23.25
N GLU A 13 11.40 -11.44 24.20
CA GLU A 13 9.98 -11.26 24.50
C GLU A 13 9.73 -9.88 25.12
N VAL A 14 8.78 -9.14 24.57
CA VAL A 14 8.40 -7.81 25.03
C VAL A 14 6.89 -7.77 25.29
N PRO A 15 6.44 -7.34 26.48
CA PRO A 15 5.00 -7.21 26.74
C PRO A 15 4.40 -6.10 25.89
N VAL A 16 3.23 -6.38 25.33
CA VAL A 16 2.41 -5.43 24.57
C VAL A 16 2.01 -4.27 25.50
N GLY A 17 2.07 -3.04 24.99
CA GLY A 17 1.79 -1.81 25.75
C GLY A 17 3.00 -1.10 26.35
N LYS A 18 4.21 -1.72 26.34
CA LYS A 18 5.45 -0.98 26.62
C LYS A 18 5.96 -0.30 25.35
N SER A 19 6.62 0.85 25.52
CA SER A 19 7.10 1.73 24.42
C SER A 19 8.23 1.14 23.54
N GLY A 20 8.55 -0.14 23.70
CA GLY A 20 9.53 -0.88 22.90
C GLY A 20 10.42 -1.78 23.75
N CYS A 21 11.22 -2.62 23.09
CA CYS A 21 12.16 -3.52 23.77
C CYS A 21 13.13 -2.75 24.68
N ALA A 22 13.26 -3.18 25.94
CA ALA A 22 14.10 -2.53 26.94
C ALA A 22 15.59 -2.46 26.56
N ILE A 23 16.04 -3.38 25.70
CA ILE A 23 17.42 -3.50 25.25
C ILE A 23 17.65 -2.66 23.98
N CYS A 24 16.83 -2.86 22.95
CA CYS A 24 17.01 -2.20 21.65
C CYS A 24 16.66 -0.70 21.68
N ARG A 25 15.61 -0.32 22.43
CA ARG A 25 15.12 1.07 22.49
C ARG A 25 16.15 2.03 23.08
N LYS A 26 16.98 1.59 24.03
CA LYS A 26 18.00 2.46 24.68
C LYS A 26 19.15 2.88 23.75
N LYS A 27 19.31 2.26 22.57
CA LYS A 27 20.37 2.62 21.60
C LYS A 27 19.98 3.73 20.60
N SER A 28 18.77 4.29 20.65
CA SER A 28 18.33 5.31 19.67
C SER A 28 18.69 6.77 20.01
N THR A 29 19.49 7.04 21.05
CA THR A 29 19.88 8.41 21.46
C THR A 29 21.02 9.03 20.65
N LYS A 30 21.50 8.39 19.57
CA LYS A 30 22.41 9.05 18.64
C LYS A 30 21.62 9.69 17.50
N LYS A 31 21.40 11.01 17.58
CA LYS A 31 21.03 11.84 16.41
C LYS A 31 21.98 11.47 15.27
N LYS A 32 21.46 10.91 14.18
CA LYS A 32 22.28 10.61 13.00
C LYS A 32 22.86 11.94 12.47
N PRO A 33 24.19 12.10 12.33
CA PRO A 33 24.71 13.23 11.59
C PRO A 33 24.23 13.10 10.15
N LEU A 34 23.55 14.13 9.66
CA LEU A 34 23.18 14.26 8.26
C LEU A 34 24.48 14.42 7.45
N ARG A 35 25.06 13.34 6.91
CA ARG A 35 26.10 13.52 5.90
C ARG A 35 26.29 12.39 4.89
N LYS A 36 26.09 12.81 3.63
CA LYS A 36 26.74 12.46 2.37
C LYS A 36 26.67 10.99 1.91
N LYS A 37 25.92 10.81 0.81
CA LYS A 37 26.03 9.70 -0.14
C LYS A 37 27.52 9.37 -0.39
N LYS A 38 27.91 8.11 -0.18
CA LYS A 38 28.58 7.23 -1.16
C LYS A 38 28.83 5.83 -0.58
N ALA A 39 28.62 4.84 -1.46
CA ALA A 39 28.98 3.41 -1.43
C ALA A 39 28.21 2.46 -0.47
N ALA A 40 27.48 1.54 -1.12
CA ALA A 40 26.94 0.26 -0.65
C ALA A 40 26.41 0.21 0.80
N TRP A 41 25.13 0.54 0.97
CA TRP A 41 24.38 0.32 2.20
C TRP A 41 24.08 -1.18 2.35
N LYS A 42 24.91 -1.95 3.07
CA LYS A 42 24.43 -3.17 3.72
C LYS A 42 23.84 -2.77 5.07
N ALA A 43 22.51 -2.69 5.15
CA ALA A 43 21.83 -2.66 6.44
C ALA A 43 22.17 -3.95 7.21
N PRO A 44 22.19 -3.94 8.55
CA PRO A 44 22.23 -5.19 9.30
C PRO A 44 21.00 -6.02 8.92
N ALA A 45 21.22 -7.29 8.55
CA ALA A 45 20.15 -8.19 8.13
C ALA A 45 19.03 -8.22 9.19
N ARG A 46 17.79 -8.12 8.73
CA ARG A 46 16.61 -8.19 9.60
C ARG A 46 16.46 -9.63 10.09
N SER A 47 15.83 -9.85 11.24
CA SER A 47 15.62 -11.21 11.78
C SER A 47 14.75 -12.11 10.90
N TRP A 48 13.98 -11.54 9.97
CA TRP A 48 13.18 -12.23 8.97
C TRP A 48 13.85 -12.34 7.60
N GLU A 49 15.08 -11.83 7.47
CA GLU A 49 15.86 -11.89 6.24
C GLU A 49 16.59 -13.23 6.23
N GLN A 50 16.21 -14.11 5.30
CA GLN A 50 16.89 -15.38 5.08
C GLN A 50 18.08 -15.17 4.14
N ASP A 51 19.10 -16.02 4.23
CA ASP A 51 20.20 -15.99 3.27
C ASP A 51 19.66 -16.31 1.87
N GLU A 52 20.11 -15.57 0.84
CA GLU A 52 19.71 -15.75 -0.56
C GLU A 52 19.89 -17.21 -1.05
N SER A 53 20.78 -17.98 -0.41
CA SER A 53 21.00 -19.41 -0.66
C SER A 53 19.83 -20.32 -0.24
N TYR A 54 18.94 -19.85 0.63
CA TYR A 54 17.78 -20.59 1.13
C TYR A 54 16.45 -20.15 0.52
N ASP A 55 16.47 -19.20 -0.42
CA ASP A 55 15.25 -18.77 -1.09
C ASP A 55 14.54 -19.94 -1.83
N GLY A 56 15.21 -21.09 -2.05
CA GLY A 56 14.59 -22.31 -2.59
C GLY A 56 14.02 -22.12 -4.00
N LEU A 57 14.27 -20.95 -4.56
CA LEU A 57 13.97 -20.55 -5.90
C LEU A 57 15.04 -21.20 -6.78
N ASP A 58 14.81 -22.47 -7.13
CA ASP A 58 15.45 -23.14 -8.27
C ASP A 58 14.91 -22.53 -9.58
N LEU A 59 14.81 -21.20 -9.61
CA LEU A 59 14.47 -20.46 -10.79
C LEU A 59 15.64 -20.61 -11.74
N PRO A 60 15.38 -20.98 -13.00
CA PRO A 60 16.37 -20.85 -14.04
C PRO A 60 17.00 -19.46 -13.95
N SER A 61 18.32 -19.36 -14.08
CA SER A 61 19.04 -18.09 -14.09
C SER A 61 18.67 -17.17 -15.27
N ASP A 62 17.67 -17.57 -16.06
CA ASP A 62 17.12 -16.82 -17.17
C ASP A 62 16.32 -15.61 -16.65
N ASN A 63 16.38 -14.53 -17.42
CA ASN A 63 15.65 -13.31 -17.13
C ASN A 63 14.15 -13.59 -17.26
N PHE A 64 13.42 -13.64 -16.14
CA PHE A 64 11.97 -13.89 -16.15
C PHE A 64 11.24 -12.80 -16.95
N ASP A 65 10.66 -13.18 -18.10
CA ASP A 65 9.85 -12.28 -18.91
C ASP A 65 8.46 -12.13 -18.30
N TYR A 66 8.31 -11.08 -17.50
CA TYR A 66 7.05 -10.72 -16.85
C TYR A 66 5.93 -10.48 -17.86
N ASP A 67 6.23 -9.90 -19.02
CA ASP A 67 5.25 -9.56 -20.03
C ASP A 67 4.74 -10.83 -20.74
N GLU A 68 5.64 -11.78 -21.04
CA GLU A 68 5.27 -13.09 -21.59
C GLU A 68 4.41 -13.90 -20.60
N PHE A 69 4.83 -13.97 -19.33
CA PHE A 69 4.06 -14.65 -18.29
C PHE A 69 2.66 -14.04 -18.14
N CYS A 70 2.58 -12.70 -18.08
CA CYS A 70 1.29 -12.03 -17.99
C CYS A 70 0.42 -12.28 -19.22
N ALA A 71 0.98 -12.26 -20.42
CA ALA A 71 0.25 -12.55 -21.65
C ALA A 71 -0.25 -14.00 -21.71
N LYS A 72 0.53 -14.96 -21.19
CA LYS A 72 0.18 -16.38 -21.17
C LYS A 72 -0.91 -16.69 -20.13
N GLU A 73 -0.80 -16.15 -18.92
CA GLU A 73 -1.69 -16.48 -17.80
C GLU A 73 -2.95 -15.61 -17.76
N PHE A 74 -2.83 -14.31 -18.07
CA PHE A 74 -3.93 -13.35 -17.99
C PHE A 74 -4.46 -12.91 -19.37
N GLY A 75 -3.80 -13.33 -20.45
CA GLY A 75 -4.15 -12.98 -21.82
C GLY A 75 -3.68 -11.57 -22.23
N THR A 76 -3.80 -11.26 -23.52
CA THR A 76 -3.50 -9.93 -24.09
C THR A 76 -4.66 -8.95 -23.96
N ALA A 77 -5.50 -9.10 -22.92
CA ALA A 77 -6.59 -8.16 -22.71
C ALA A 77 -5.99 -6.77 -22.41
N PRO A 78 -6.38 -5.71 -23.14
CA PRO A 78 -5.79 -4.40 -22.93
C PRO A 78 -5.98 -3.96 -21.47
N PRO A 79 -4.96 -3.34 -20.85
CA PRO A 79 -5.03 -2.86 -19.48
C PRO A 79 -6.28 -2.00 -19.34
N HIS A 80 -7.08 -2.32 -18.32
CA HIS A 80 -8.43 -1.83 -18.06
C HIS A 80 -8.88 -0.70 -19.01
N ARG A 81 -9.80 -1.02 -19.92
CA ARG A 81 -10.39 0.00 -20.81
C ARG A 81 -10.86 1.16 -19.94
N GLN A 82 -10.25 2.33 -20.11
CA GLN A 82 -10.62 3.54 -19.38
C GLN A 82 -12.14 3.68 -19.46
N ILE A 83 -12.82 3.47 -18.34
CA ILE A 83 -14.29 3.51 -18.28
C ILE A 83 -14.66 4.98 -18.30
N GLY A 84 -14.65 5.56 -19.50
CA GLY A 84 -15.18 6.90 -19.72
C GLY A 84 -16.65 6.92 -19.30
N ILE A 85 -17.03 7.94 -18.54
CA ILE A 85 -18.43 8.15 -18.15
C ILE A 85 -19.24 8.33 -19.44
N LYS A 86 -20.09 7.35 -19.75
CA LYS A 86 -20.94 7.38 -20.94
C LYS A 86 -21.83 8.64 -20.91
N TYR A 87 -22.06 9.27 -22.06
CA TYR A 87 -22.94 10.44 -22.22
C TYR A 87 -24.32 10.29 -21.55
N VAL A 88 -24.84 9.06 -21.45
CA VAL A 88 -26.08 8.72 -20.75
C VAL A 88 -26.06 9.24 -19.30
N TRP A 89 -24.95 9.07 -18.57
CA TRP A 89 -24.84 9.52 -17.18
C TRP A 89 -24.81 11.05 -17.06
N TRP A 90 -24.30 11.74 -18.08
CA TRP A 90 -24.37 13.20 -18.16
C TRP A 90 -25.82 13.67 -18.33
N LEU A 91 -26.60 13.02 -19.20
CA LEU A 91 -28.02 13.32 -19.36
C LEU A 91 -28.81 13.04 -18.09
N THR A 92 -28.55 11.93 -17.41
CA THR A 92 -29.20 11.59 -16.12
C THR A 92 -28.89 12.64 -15.05
N ALA A 93 -27.64 13.11 -14.96
CA ALA A 93 -27.25 14.15 -14.01
C ALA A 93 -27.98 15.47 -14.29
N LEU A 94 -28.04 15.92 -15.54
CA LEU A 94 -28.76 17.14 -15.93
C LEU A 94 -30.26 17.04 -15.63
N LEU A 95 -30.88 15.90 -15.90
CA LEU A 95 -32.29 15.66 -15.60
C LEU A 95 -32.55 15.75 -14.09
N LEU A 96 -31.73 15.09 -13.27
CA LEU A 96 -31.86 15.14 -11.81
C LEU A 96 -31.72 16.56 -11.26
N VAL A 97 -30.75 17.33 -11.76
CA VAL A 97 -30.56 18.73 -11.35
C VAL A 97 -31.78 19.58 -11.73
N ALA A 98 -32.30 19.44 -12.96
CA ALA A 98 -33.50 20.15 -13.39
C ALA A 98 -34.72 19.80 -12.52
N LEU A 99 -34.86 18.52 -12.16
CA LEU A 99 -35.93 18.05 -11.29
C LEU A 99 -35.79 18.64 -9.88
N PHE A 100 -34.60 18.65 -9.29
CA PHE A 100 -34.38 19.29 -7.98
C PHE A 100 -34.71 20.79 -8.00
N ILE A 101 -34.31 21.51 -9.04
CA ILE A 101 -34.62 22.94 -9.19
C ILE A 101 -36.14 23.15 -9.31
N TYR A 102 -36.82 22.32 -10.11
CA TYR A 102 -38.27 22.38 -10.27
C TYR A 102 -39.00 22.10 -8.94
N PHE A 103 -38.62 21.05 -8.22
CA PHE A 103 -39.23 20.71 -6.94
C PHE A 103 -38.94 21.77 -5.87
N ALA A 104 -37.71 22.29 -5.78
CA ALA A 104 -37.37 23.36 -4.84
C ALA A 104 -38.10 24.67 -5.16
N GLY A 105 -38.21 25.02 -6.45
CA GLY A 105 -38.92 26.21 -6.92
C GLY A 105 -40.44 26.13 -6.68
N LYS A 106 -41.05 24.94 -6.84
CA LYS A 106 -42.49 24.76 -6.57
C LYS A 106 -42.81 24.99 -5.09
N GLU A 107 -41.98 24.50 -4.18
CA GLU A 107 -42.17 24.69 -2.74
C GLU A 107 -42.01 26.16 -2.35
N PHE A 108 -41.07 26.87 -2.98
CA PHE A 108 -40.83 28.29 -2.72
C PHE A 108 -41.95 29.21 -3.25
N LEU A 109 -42.62 28.83 -4.36
CA LEU A 109 -43.73 29.58 -4.94
C LEU A 109 -45.11 29.27 -4.32
N PHE A 110 -45.27 28.13 -3.64
CA PHE A 110 -46.55 27.72 -3.04
C PHE A 110 -46.71 28.15 -1.57
N LEU A 111 -45.64 28.65 -0.94
CA LEU A 111 -45.61 29.12 0.46
C LEU A 111 -45.74 30.64 0.63
N TRP A 112 -46.04 31.39 -0.44
CA TRP A 112 -46.36 32.83 -0.40
C TRP A 112 -47.70 33.13 -1.05
#